data_AF-A0A923TG27-F1
#
_entry.id   AF-A0A923TG27-F1
#
_cell.length_a   1.000
_cell.length_b   1.000
_cell.length_c   1.000
_cell.angle_alpha   90.00
_cell.angle_beta   90.00
_cell.angle_gamma   90.00
#
_symmetry.space_group_name_H-M   'P 1'
#
loop_
_entity.id
_entity.type
_entity.pdbx_description
1 polymer ?
#
loop_
_entity_poly.entity_id
_entity_poly.type
_entity_poly.pdbx_seq_one_letter_code
_entity_poly.pdbx_strand_id
1 'polypeptide(L)'
;MESLRLRSILAVIGVALAIVWVTPNLINLENKWWPSKSKLNYGLDIQGGLHLVMGVDVAGVLTESTTRLIASLKSEFTKENIAVTDLKTTNAEAGEITITTANAEAKQKAKEYLTKNHGTSLQEMSDSDNTLVVRYFDTYINDYKQRVIQQAIETIRNRIDEFGVAEPSITQQGANRILVQLPGMADAERAKELINTTAKLDFM
;
A
#
# COMPACT_ATOMS: atom_id res chain seq x y z
N MET A 1 -5.63 65.81 -17.57
CA MET A 1 -6.62 65.29 -16.59
C MET A 1 -7.25 63.96 -17.02
N GLU A 2 -7.37 63.65 -18.32
CA GLU A 2 -7.97 62.39 -18.79
C GLU A 2 -7.18 61.12 -18.40
N SER A 3 -5.85 61.18 -18.37
CA SER A 3 -5.01 60.03 -17.99
C SER A 3 -5.20 59.58 -16.54
N LEU A 4 -5.53 60.50 -15.62
CA LEU A 4 -5.84 60.16 -14.22
C LEU A 4 -7.22 59.51 -14.08
N ARG A 5 -8.20 59.95 -14.88
CA ARG A 5 -9.56 59.38 -14.89
C ARG A 5 -9.56 57.96 -15.45
N LEU A 6 -8.80 57.71 -16.52
CA LEU A 6 -8.67 56.36 -17.09
C LEU A 6 -8.02 55.38 -16.09
N ARG A 7 -6.96 55.82 -15.40
CA ARG A 7 -6.28 55.01 -14.37
C ARG A 7 -7.17 54.69 -13.17
N SER A 8 -7.98 55.65 -12.74
CA SER A 8 -8.94 55.43 -11.64
C SER A 8 -10.08 54.51 -12.05
N ILE A 9 -10.60 54.61 -13.28
CA ILE A 9 -11.59 53.66 -13.82
C ILE A 9 -11.01 52.24 -13.87
N LEU A 10 -9.79 52.07 -14.39
CA LEU A 10 -9.13 50.76 -14.43
C LEU A 10 -8.89 50.19 -13.03
N ALA A 11 -8.49 51.02 -12.07
CA ALA A 11 -8.32 50.60 -10.68
C ALA A 11 -9.64 50.11 -10.06
N VAL A 12 -10.74 50.83 -10.28
CA VAL A 12 -12.08 50.44 -9.78
C VAL A 12 -12.54 49.12 -10.42
N ILE A 13 -12.32 48.93 -11.71
CA ILE A 13 -12.63 47.67 -12.40
C ILE A 13 -11.81 46.52 -11.83
N GLY A 14 -10.52 46.73 -11.59
CA GLY A 14 -9.65 45.72 -10.97
C GLY A 14 -10.12 45.30 -9.58
N VAL A 15 -10.52 46.28 -8.75
CA VAL A 15 -11.08 46.00 -7.42
C VAL A 15 -12.41 45.26 -7.52
N ALA A 16 -13.29 45.65 -8.45
CA ALA A 16 -14.56 44.96 -8.67
C ALA A 16 -14.35 43.50 -9.10
N LEU A 17 -13.39 43.24 -10.00
CA LEU A 17 -13.03 41.88 -10.42
C LEU A 17 -12.45 41.07 -9.25
N ALA A 18 -11.60 41.66 -8.42
CA ALA A 18 -11.06 40.99 -7.23
C ALA A 18 -12.18 40.59 -6.25
N ILE A 19 -13.15 41.49 -6.01
CA ILE A 19 -14.31 41.19 -5.15
C ILE A 19 -15.10 40.02 -5.74
N VAL A 20 -15.39 40.03 -7.04
CA VAL A 20 -16.12 38.95 -7.73
C VAL A 20 -15.44 37.58 -7.54
N TRP A 21 -14.10 37.55 -7.62
CA TRP A 21 -13.33 36.31 -7.44
C TRP A 21 -13.25 35.83 -5.98
N VAL A 22 -13.24 36.73 -4.99
CA VAL A 22 -13.14 36.38 -3.56
C VAL A 22 -14.49 36.01 -2.95
N THR A 23 -15.60 36.56 -3.46
CA THR A 23 -16.95 36.40 -2.90
C THR A 23 -17.36 34.93 -2.62
N PRO A 24 -17.09 33.93 -3.49
CA PRO A 24 -17.47 32.54 -3.25
C PRO A 24 -16.82 31.90 -2.01
N ASN A 25 -15.74 32.49 -1.50
CA ASN A 25 -15.04 32.01 -0.31
C ASN A 25 -15.70 32.48 1.00
N LEU A 26 -16.47 33.57 0.95
CA LEU A 26 -17.14 34.17 2.12
C LEU A 26 -18.63 33.80 2.19
N ILE A 27 -19.26 33.55 1.04
CA ILE A 27 -20.70 33.28 0.93
C ILE A 27 -20.91 32.06 0.04
N ASN A 28 -21.73 31.09 0.50
CA ASN A 28 -22.16 29.95 -0.31
C ASN A 28 -23.11 30.42 -1.43
N LEU A 29 -22.55 30.80 -2.57
CA LEU A 29 -23.31 31.10 -3.78
C LEU A 29 -23.50 29.81 -4.60
N GLU A 30 -24.57 29.07 -4.35
CA GLU A 30 -25.01 27.93 -5.19
C GLU A 30 -25.61 28.36 -6.54
N ASN A 31 -25.56 29.66 -6.83
CA ASN A 31 -26.23 30.29 -7.96
C ASN A 31 -25.48 30.06 -9.29
N LYS A 32 -26.19 29.54 -10.30
CA LYS A 32 -25.67 29.13 -11.63
C LYS A 32 -25.00 30.26 -12.44
N TRP A 33 -25.25 31.52 -12.11
CA TRP A 33 -24.84 32.72 -12.86
C TRP A 33 -23.53 33.36 -12.36
N TRP A 34 -22.95 32.90 -11.25
CA TRP A 34 -21.70 33.46 -10.73
C TRP A 34 -20.47 32.90 -11.47
N PRO A 35 -19.49 33.73 -11.87
CA PRO A 35 -18.37 33.32 -12.73
C PRO A 35 -17.33 32.43 -12.04
N SER A 36 -17.20 32.48 -10.71
CA SER A 36 -16.25 31.67 -9.93
C SER A 36 -16.98 30.71 -8.98
N LYS A 37 -16.82 29.40 -9.20
CA LYS A 37 -17.36 28.36 -8.29
C LYS A 37 -16.30 27.74 -7.39
N SER A 38 -15.03 28.01 -7.68
CA SER A 38 -13.89 27.41 -6.97
C SER A 38 -13.72 28.07 -5.61
N LYS A 39 -13.98 27.31 -4.54
CA LYS A 39 -13.54 27.67 -3.18
C LYS A 39 -12.03 27.45 -3.06
N LEU A 40 -11.39 28.16 -2.14
CA LEU A 40 -9.99 27.92 -1.83
C LEU A 40 -9.85 26.54 -1.17
N ASN A 41 -8.89 25.71 -1.60
CA ASN A 41 -8.58 24.47 -0.89
C ASN A 41 -7.92 24.84 0.45
N TYR A 42 -8.57 24.52 1.55
CA TYR A 42 -8.02 24.76 2.88
C TYR A 42 -7.12 23.57 3.26
N GLY A 43 -5.87 23.85 3.63
CA GLY A 43 -4.98 22.79 4.14
C GLY A 43 -5.46 22.24 5.49
N LEU A 44 -4.90 21.10 5.91
CA LEU A 44 -5.21 20.43 7.19
C LEU A 44 -5.18 21.37 8.41
N ASP A 45 -4.24 22.31 8.43
CA ASP A 45 -4.05 23.25 9.54
C ASP A 45 -5.23 24.24 9.70
N ILE A 46 -5.92 24.54 8.59
CA ILE A 46 -7.01 25.54 8.55
C ILE A 46 -8.39 24.86 8.51
N GLN A 47 -8.50 23.71 7.84
CA GLN A 47 -9.74 22.94 7.71
C GLN A 47 -9.97 21.99 8.91
N GLY A 48 -8.92 21.71 9.68
CA GLY A 48 -8.90 20.60 10.63
C GLY A 48 -8.93 19.25 9.90
N GLY A 49 -8.57 18.19 10.60
CA GLY A 49 -8.62 16.84 10.06
C GLY A 49 -7.78 15.85 10.85
N LEU A 50 -7.60 14.67 10.28
CA LEU A 50 -6.96 13.56 10.96
C LEU A 50 -5.54 13.32 10.44
N HIS A 51 -4.63 13.06 11.37
CA HIS A 51 -3.24 12.66 11.11
C HIS A 51 -2.97 11.30 11.74
N LEU A 52 -2.80 10.26 10.92
CA LEU A 52 -2.52 8.90 11.38
C LEU A 52 -1.17 8.41 10.88
N VAL A 53 -0.43 7.73 11.76
CA VAL A 53 0.77 6.98 11.40
C VAL A 53 0.49 5.52 11.69
N MET A 54 0.53 4.67 10.66
CA MET A 54 0.20 3.25 10.76
C MET A 54 1.41 2.40 10.41
N GLY A 55 1.66 1.37 11.21
CA GLY A 55 2.69 0.36 10.90
C GLY A 55 2.13 -0.72 9.98
N VAL A 56 2.93 -1.14 9.00
CA VAL A 56 2.60 -2.27 8.12
C VAL A 56 3.23 -3.54 8.69
N ASP A 57 2.40 -4.56 8.93
CA ASP A 57 2.87 -5.87 9.38
C ASP A 57 3.38 -6.70 8.20
N VAL A 58 4.64 -6.46 7.82
CA VAL A 58 5.27 -7.22 6.73
C VAL A 58 5.62 -8.65 7.16
N ALA A 59 5.87 -8.88 8.46
CA ALA A 59 6.23 -10.21 8.96
C ALA A 59 5.04 -11.18 8.85
N GLY A 60 3.84 -10.71 9.20
CA GLY A 60 2.60 -11.47 9.00
C GLY A 60 2.34 -11.78 7.53
N VAL A 61 2.46 -10.78 6.64
CA VAL A 61 2.25 -10.97 5.19
C VAL A 61 3.26 -11.94 4.59
N LEU A 62 4.53 -11.87 5.02
CA LEU A 62 5.56 -12.81 4.58
C LEU A 62 5.24 -14.23 5.05
N THR A 63 4.80 -14.40 6.29
CA THR A 63 4.39 -15.71 6.85
C THR A 63 3.27 -16.35 6.04
N GLU A 64 2.24 -15.56 5.71
CA GLU A 64 1.15 -16.05 4.86
C GLU A 64 1.62 -16.37 3.44
N SER A 65 2.51 -15.54 2.88
CA SER A 65 3.08 -15.77 1.56
C SER A 65 3.91 -17.05 1.52
N THR A 66 4.72 -17.31 2.55
CA THR A 66 5.48 -18.56 2.71
C THR A 66 4.54 -19.75 2.87
N THR A 67 3.45 -19.61 3.63
CA THR A 67 2.44 -20.67 3.78
C THR A 67 1.78 -21.02 2.45
N ARG A 68 1.40 -20.00 1.66
CA ARG A 68 0.88 -20.19 0.30
C ARG A 68 1.90 -20.85 -0.62
N LEU A 69 3.16 -20.42 -0.57
CA LEU A 69 4.24 -21.04 -1.34
C LEU A 69 4.42 -22.51 -0.98
N ILE A 70 4.40 -22.86 0.31
CA ILE A 70 4.49 -24.27 0.76
C ILE A 70 3.35 -25.11 0.18
N ALA A 71 2.12 -24.59 0.21
CA ALA A 71 0.96 -25.29 -0.35
C ALA A 71 1.11 -25.49 -1.87
N SER A 72 1.58 -24.47 -2.60
CA SER A 72 1.86 -24.55 -4.04
C SER A 72 2.96 -25.56 -4.35
N LEU A 73 4.10 -25.50 -3.66
CA LEU A 73 5.22 -26.42 -3.83
C LEU A 73 4.81 -27.87 -3.55
N LYS A 74 3.98 -28.11 -2.53
CA LYS A 74 3.45 -29.45 -2.24
C LYS A 74 2.63 -30.01 -3.41
N SER A 75 1.78 -29.17 -4.02
CA SER A 75 0.99 -29.53 -5.20
C SER A 75 1.88 -29.80 -6.41
N GLU A 76 2.87 -28.96 -6.65
CA GLU A 76 3.81 -29.07 -7.78
C GLU A 76 4.73 -30.29 -7.65
N PHE A 77 5.28 -30.55 -6.47
CA PHE A 77 6.10 -31.74 -6.22
C PHE A 77 5.32 -33.03 -6.38
N THR A 78 4.02 -33.04 -6.03
CA THR A 78 3.15 -34.19 -6.29
C THR A 78 2.95 -34.42 -7.79
N LYS A 79 2.78 -33.36 -8.58
CA LYS A 79 2.63 -33.45 -10.05
C LYS A 79 3.90 -33.95 -10.75
N GLU A 80 5.06 -33.49 -10.29
CA GLU A 80 6.38 -33.87 -10.83
C GLU A 80 6.89 -35.21 -10.25
N ASN A 81 6.08 -35.90 -9.43
CA ASN A 81 6.41 -37.18 -8.78
C ASN A 81 7.70 -37.12 -7.94
N ILE A 82 7.89 -36.01 -7.23
CA ILE A 82 9.00 -35.78 -6.31
C ILE A 82 8.57 -36.24 -4.91
N ALA A 83 9.25 -37.26 -4.38
CA ALA A 83 8.93 -37.84 -3.08
C ALA A 83 9.35 -36.92 -1.93
N VAL A 84 8.43 -36.05 -1.49
CA VAL A 84 8.59 -35.15 -0.35
C VAL A 84 7.77 -35.65 0.83
N THR A 85 8.43 -35.86 1.97
CA THR A 85 7.83 -36.37 3.20
C THR A 85 7.17 -35.24 3.99
N ASP A 86 7.83 -34.08 4.08
CA ASP A 86 7.36 -32.96 4.89
C ASP A 86 7.87 -31.61 4.36
N LEU A 87 7.05 -30.58 4.52
CA LEU A 87 7.34 -29.20 4.14
C LEU A 87 6.90 -28.29 5.27
N LYS A 88 7.87 -27.67 5.95
CA LYS A 88 7.61 -26.83 7.12
C LYS A 88 8.33 -25.50 7.03
N THR A 89 7.70 -24.48 7.60
CA THR A 89 8.36 -23.20 7.87
C THR A 89 9.17 -23.33 9.15
N THR A 90 10.48 -23.09 9.08
CA THR A 90 11.36 -23.08 10.26
C THR A 90 11.46 -21.67 10.84
N ASN A 91 11.60 -20.67 9.97
CA ASN A 91 11.60 -19.27 10.35
C ASN A 91 10.73 -18.46 9.39
N ALA A 92 9.54 -18.08 9.86
CA ALA A 92 8.56 -17.37 9.05
C ALA A 92 8.99 -15.92 8.71
N GLU A 93 9.75 -15.27 9.58
CA GLU A 93 10.21 -13.89 9.39
C GLU A 93 11.34 -13.78 8.35
N ALA A 94 12.15 -14.83 8.22
CA ALA A 94 13.17 -14.95 7.18
C ALA A 94 12.67 -15.70 5.92
N GLY A 95 11.44 -16.23 5.97
CA GLY A 95 10.88 -17.10 4.93
C GLY A 95 11.70 -18.37 4.70
N GLU A 96 12.20 -18.98 5.77
CA GLU A 96 12.90 -20.26 5.73
C GLU A 96 11.92 -21.43 5.65
N ILE A 97 12.13 -22.26 4.63
CA ILE A 97 11.37 -23.46 4.36
C ILE A 97 12.31 -24.64 4.45
N THR A 98 11.98 -25.60 5.31
CA THR A 98 12.66 -26.88 5.40
C THR A 98 11.84 -27.92 4.65
N ILE A 99 12.50 -28.53 3.67
CA ILE A 99 11.94 -29.56 2.79
C ILE A 99 12.59 -30.88 3.20
N THR A 100 11.80 -31.83 3.69
CA THR A 100 12.27 -33.17 4.02
C THR A 100 11.86 -34.12 2.90
N THR A 101 12.84 -34.71 2.21
CA THR A 101 12.60 -35.64 1.11
C THR A 101 12.53 -37.09 1.58
N ALA A 102 12.23 -38.04 0.70
CA ALA A 102 12.30 -39.47 1.02
C ALA A 102 13.69 -40.05 0.73
N ASN A 103 14.30 -39.65 -0.39
CA ASN A 103 15.55 -40.19 -0.92
C ASN A 103 16.45 -39.06 -1.44
N ALA A 104 17.77 -39.32 -1.54
CA ALA A 104 18.74 -38.39 -2.13
C ALA A 104 18.43 -38.02 -3.60
N GLU A 105 17.83 -38.92 -4.38
CA GLU A 105 17.39 -38.61 -5.75
C GLU A 105 16.22 -37.62 -5.79
N ALA A 106 15.26 -37.75 -4.86
CA ALA A 106 14.13 -36.85 -4.75
C ALA A 106 14.58 -35.44 -4.33
N LYS A 107 15.61 -35.38 -3.47
CA LYS A 107 16.29 -34.15 -3.07
C LYS A 107 16.94 -33.44 -4.26
N GLN A 108 17.68 -34.15 -5.09
CA GLN A 108 18.31 -33.58 -6.28
C GLN A 108 17.26 -33.02 -7.25
N LYS A 109 16.17 -33.77 -7.50
CA LYS A 109 15.05 -33.30 -8.33
C LYS A 109 14.37 -32.06 -7.74
N ALA A 110 14.15 -32.02 -6.43
CA ALA A 110 13.58 -30.85 -5.75
C ALA A 110 14.50 -29.63 -5.87
N LYS A 111 15.81 -29.81 -5.71
CA LYS A 111 16.83 -28.76 -5.87
C LYS A 111 16.86 -28.20 -7.30
N GLU A 112 16.84 -29.06 -8.30
CA GLU A 112 16.78 -28.66 -9.70
C GLU A 112 15.50 -27.88 -10.01
N TYR A 113 14.35 -28.34 -9.50
CA TYR A 113 13.08 -27.65 -9.65
C TYR A 113 13.11 -26.25 -9.04
N LEU A 114 13.59 -26.13 -7.80
CA LEU A 114 13.68 -24.85 -7.09
C LEU A 114 14.68 -23.91 -7.75
N THR A 115 15.81 -24.42 -8.25
CA THR A 115 16.79 -23.60 -8.98
C THR A 115 16.20 -23.07 -10.28
N LYS A 116 15.45 -23.90 -11.02
CA LYS A 116 14.83 -23.54 -12.30
C LYS A 116 13.67 -22.55 -12.14
N ASN A 117 12.79 -22.77 -11.16
CA ASN A 117 11.53 -22.02 -11.03
C ASN A 117 11.61 -20.89 -9.99
N HIS A 118 12.50 -21.00 -9.00
CA HIS A 118 12.59 -20.08 -7.87
C HIS A 118 14.02 -19.56 -7.59
N GLY A 119 15.01 -19.85 -8.45
CA GLY A 119 16.42 -19.52 -8.22
C GLY A 119 16.74 -18.02 -8.09
N THR A 120 15.82 -17.13 -8.49
CA THR A 120 15.95 -15.68 -8.30
C THR A 120 15.38 -15.19 -6.96
N SER A 121 14.58 -16.01 -6.29
CA SER A 121 13.87 -15.66 -5.05
C SER A 121 14.38 -16.42 -3.84
N LEU A 122 14.76 -17.69 -4.02
CA LEU A 122 15.18 -18.59 -2.96
C LEU A 122 16.68 -18.90 -3.08
N GLN A 123 17.35 -18.89 -1.92
CA GLN A 123 18.72 -19.36 -1.71
C GLN A 123 18.72 -20.63 -0.86
N GLU A 124 19.69 -21.49 -1.14
CA GLU A 124 19.95 -22.70 -0.35
C GLU A 124 20.83 -22.34 0.85
N MET A 125 20.38 -22.70 2.05
CA MET A 125 21.05 -22.39 3.32
C MET A 125 21.80 -23.59 3.89
N SER A 126 21.23 -24.78 3.72
CA SER A 126 21.82 -26.01 4.25
C SER A 126 21.38 -27.22 3.44
N ASP A 127 22.34 -28.10 3.23
CA ASP A 127 22.21 -29.32 2.47
C ASP A 127 22.63 -30.49 3.38
N SER A 128 21.67 -31.12 4.06
CA SER A 128 21.92 -32.33 4.88
C SER A 128 21.28 -33.55 4.20
N ASP A 129 21.59 -34.77 4.64
CA ASP A 129 21.37 -36.01 3.87
C ASP A 129 19.98 -36.15 3.26
N ASN A 130 18.93 -35.75 3.99
CA ASN A 130 17.54 -35.85 3.52
C ASN A 130 16.70 -34.57 3.76
N THR A 131 17.36 -33.47 4.12
CA THR A 131 16.71 -32.19 4.40
C THR A 131 17.37 -31.08 3.60
N LEU A 132 16.57 -30.35 2.84
CA LEU A 132 16.97 -29.17 2.09
C LEU A 132 16.36 -27.94 2.78
N VAL A 133 17.19 -26.99 3.18
CA VAL A 133 16.74 -25.72 3.77
C VAL A 133 16.91 -24.62 2.73
N VAL A 134 15.79 -23.98 2.37
CA VAL A 134 15.78 -22.81 1.48
C VAL A 134 15.25 -21.59 2.21
N ARG A 135 15.73 -20.42 1.85
CA ARG A 135 15.34 -19.12 2.41
C ARG A 135 15.13 -18.13 1.28
N TYR A 136 14.31 -17.10 1.44
CA TYR A 136 14.34 -15.99 0.51
C TYR A 136 15.70 -15.26 0.56
N PHE A 137 16.11 -14.66 -0.56
CA PHE A 137 17.20 -13.68 -0.56
C PHE A 137 16.80 -12.42 0.22
N ASP A 138 17.75 -11.80 0.92
CA ASP A 138 17.50 -10.54 1.63
C ASP A 138 17.06 -9.41 0.67
N THR A 139 17.61 -9.40 -0.54
CA THR A 139 17.19 -8.49 -1.63
C THR A 139 15.73 -8.70 -1.99
N TYR A 140 15.31 -9.96 -2.16
CA TYR A 140 13.92 -10.32 -2.45
C TYR A 140 12.99 -9.89 -1.31
N ILE A 141 13.37 -10.11 -0.05
CA ILE A 141 12.60 -9.68 1.12
C ILE A 141 12.44 -8.16 1.15
N ASN A 142 13.50 -7.40 0.84
CA ASN A 142 13.43 -5.93 0.82
C ASN A 142 12.55 -5.41 -0.31
N ASP A 143 12.65 -5.97 -1.51
CA ASP A 143 11.76 -5.62 -2.62
C ASP A 143 10.31 -5.99 -2.31
N TYR A 144 10.10 -7.15 -1.69
CA TYR A 144 8.80 -7.60 -1.24
C TYR A 144 8.21 -6.64 -0.19
N LYS A 145 9.00 -6.20 0.80
CA LYS A 145 8.60 -5.16 1.77
C LYS A 145 8.11 -3.89 1.07
N GLN A 146 8.84 -3.39 0.08
CA GLN A 146 8.41 -2.20 -0.66
C GLN A 146 7.10 -2.42 -1.42
N ARG A 147 6.95 -3.58 -2.08
CA ARG A 147 5.70 -3.94 -2.77
C ARG A 147 4.51 -4.02 -1.81
N VAL A 148 4.71 -4.63 -0.63
CA VAL A 148 3.67 -4.75 0.40
C VAL A 148 3.24 -3.37 0.90
N ILE A 149 4.19 -2.45 1.13
CA ILE A 149 3.88 -1.08 1.56
C ILE A 149 3.12 -0.32 0.46
N GLN A 150 3.54 -0.42 -0.79
CA GLN A 150 2.84 0.22 -1.91
C GLN A 150 1.42 -0.33 -2.07
N GLN A 151 1.25 -1.65 -1.97
CA GLN A 151 -0.06 -2.29 -2.00
C GLN A 151 -0.95 -1.82 -0.84
N ALA A 152 -0.38 -1.65 0.36
CA ALA A 152 -1.10 -1.13 1.51
C ALA A 152 -1.54 0.33 1.28
N ILE A 153 -0.66 1.19 0.75
CA ILE A 153 -0.99 2.57 0.38
C ILE A 153 -2.17 2.61 -0.61
N GLU A 154 -2.12 1.78 -1.64
CA GLU A 154 -3.18 1.72 -2.65
C GLU A 154 -4.49 1.17 -2.08
N THR A 155 -4.41 0.17 -1.20
CA THR A 155 -5.58 -0.36 -0.50
C THR A 155 -6.23 0.69 0.40
N ILE A 156 -5.42 1.46 1.13
CA ILE A 156 -5.90 2.57 1.97
C ILE A 156 -6.54 3.65 1.10
N ARG A 157 -5.91 4.02 -0.02
CA ARG A 157 -6.45 5.02 -0.96
C ARG A 157 -7.84 4.61 -1.45
N ASN A 158 -7.98 3.42 -2.01
CA ASN A 158 -9.25 2.93 -2.54
C ASN A 158 -10.35 2.90 -1.48
N ARG A 159 -10.03 2.47 -0.25
CA ARG A 159 -10.98 2.50 0.87
C ARG A 159 -11.43 3.92 1.19
N ILE A 160 -10.50 4.86 1.27
CA ILE A 160 -10.81 6.24 1.67
C ILE A 160 -11.62 6.95 0.58
N ASP A 161 -11.34 6.66 -0.69
CA ASP A 161 -12.10 7.18 -1.83
C ASP A 161 -13.56 6.69 -1.81
N GLU A 162 -13.82 5.44 -1.41
CA GLU A 162 -15.18 4.90 -1.24
C GLU A 162 -16.02 5.68 -0.19
N PHE A 163 -15.37 6.32 0.79
CA PHE A 163 -16.04 7.11 1.82
C PHE A 163 -16.21 8.59 1.45
N GLY A 164 -15.75 9.02 0.27
CA GLY A 164 -15.95 10.37 -0.23
C GLY A 164 -15.12 11.44 0.48
N VAL A 165 -13.97 11.07 1.06
CA VAL A 165 -13.02 12.04 1.61
C VAL A 165 -12.37 12.79 0.44
N ALA A 166 -12.49 14.11 0.43
CA ALA A 166 -11.84 14.93 -0.59
C ALA A 166 -10.33 14.98 -0.33
N GLU A 167 -9.54 14.57 -1.32
CA GLU A 167 -8.08 14.77 -1.39
C GLU A 167 -7.26 14.17 -0.20
N PRO A 168 -7.34 12.85 0.05
CA PRO A 168 -6.51 12.21 1.07
C PRO A 168 -5.02 12.21 0.67
N SER A 169 -4.14 12.49 1.63
CA SER A 169 -2.69 12.37 1.44
C SER A 169 -2.17 11.13 2.16
N ILE A 170 -1.70 10.16 1.39
CA ILE A 170 -1.20 8.87 1.89
C ILE A 170 0.23 8.70 1.38
N THR A 171 1.19 8.68 2.30
CA THR A 171 2.62 8.63 1.96
C THR A 171 3.36 7.64 2.84
N GLN A 172 4.43 7.04 2.34
CA GLN A 172 5.31 6.20 3.15
C GLN A 172 6.13 7.08 4.09
N GLN A 173 6.17 6.70 5.37
CA GLN A 173 6.97 7.36 6.40
C GLN A 173 8.02 6.38 6.95
N GLY A 174 9.28 6.56 6.58
CA GLY A 174 10.35 5.65 6.99
C GLY A 174 10.25 4.26 6.35
N ALA A 175 10.71 3.23 7.06
CA ALA A 175 10.88 1.90 6.48
C ALA A 175 9.60 1.06 6.40
N ASN A 176 8.69 1.17 7.37
CA ASN A 176 7.52 0.30 7.51
C ASN A 176 6.25 1.03 8.00
N ARG A 177 6.20 2.36 7.89
CA ARG A 177 5.03 3.14 8.32
C ARG A 177 4.43 3.89 7.16
N ILE A 178 3.13 4.15 7.27
CA ILE A 178 2.35 4.93 6.32
C ILE A 178 1.73 6.09 7.07
N LEU A 179 1.98 7.30 6.58
CA LEU A 179 1.36 8.53 7.01
C LEU A 179 0.09 8.75 6.20
N VAL A 180 -1.03 8.93 6.89
CA VAL A 180 -2.34 9.21 6.31
C VAL A 180 -2.88 10.51 6.88
N GLN A 181 -3.26 11.42 5.99
CA GLN A 181 -3.84 12.71 6.32
C GLN A 181 -5.20 12.86 5.63
N LEU A 182 -6.23 13.11 6.44
CA LEU A 182 -7.62 13.16 5.99
C LEU A 182 -8.22 14.53 6.35
N PRO A 183 -8.24 15.49 5.42
CA PRO A 183 -8.79 16.82 5.69
C PRO A 183 -10.31 16.74 5.87
N GLY A 184 -10.84 17.53 6.80
CA GLY A 184 -12.29 17.57 7.08
C GLY A 184 -12.87 16.34 7.78
N MET A 185 -12.05 15.34 8.12
CA MET A 185 -12.47 14.19 8.95
C MET A 185 -12.09 14.43 10.41
N ALA A 186 -13.08 14.53 11.30
CA ALA A 186 -12.87 14.80 12.73
C ALA A 186 -12.72 13.52 13.59
N ASP A 187 -13.18 12.37 13.11
CA ASP A 187 -13.27 11.13 13.91
C ASP A 187 -12.14 10.14 13.56
N ALA A 188 -11.20 9.98 14.50
CA ALA A 188 -10.06 9.09 14.37
C ALA A 188 -10.43 7.60 14.45
N GLU A 189 -11.42 7.24 15.28
CA GLU A 189 -11.85 5.86 15.47
C GLU A 189 -12.56 5.37 14.21
N ARG A 190 -13.43 6.21 13.65
CA ARG A 190 -14.09 5.92 12.36
C ARG A 190 -13.05 5.71 11.27
N ALA A 191 -12.08 6.62 11.11
CA ALA A 191 -11.02 6.46 10.11
C ALA A 191 -10.24 5.15 10.25
N LYS A 192 -9.90 4.80 11.49
CA LYS A 192 -9.16 3.58 11.82
C LYS A 192 -9.98 2.33 11.52
N GLU A 193 -11.27 2.31 11.82
CA GLU A 193 -12.17 1.20 11.50
C GLU A 193 -12.27 0.98 9.98
N LEU A 194 -12.39 2.06 9.21
CA LEU A 194 -12.44 2.01 7.75
C LEU A 194 -11.14 1.43 7.15
N ILE A 195 -10.00 1.81 7.71
CA ILE A 195 -8.69 1.34 7.25
C ILE A 195 -8.43 -0.12 7.71
N ASN A 196 -8.80 -0.48 8.93
CA ASN A 196 -8.53 -1.80 9.52
C ASN A 196 -9.53 -2.90 9.17
N THR A 197 -10.67 -2.59 8.53
CA THR A 197 -11.65 -3.62 8.16
C THR A 197 -11.05 -4.55 7.11
N THR A 198 -10.30 -5.58 7.49
CA THR A 198 -9.73 -6.57 6.56
C THR A 198 -10.86 -7.12 5.70
N ALA A 199 -10.88 -6.75 4.41
CA ALA A 199 -11.77 -7.39 3.46
C ALA A 199 -11.14 -8.78 3.25
N LYS A 200 -11.65 -9.77 3.98
CA LYS A 200 -11.42 -11.17 3.60
C LYS A 200 -11.92 -11.29 2.17
N LEU A 201 -10.99 -11.39 1.23
CA LEU A 201 -11.29 -11.60 -0.17
C LEU A 201 -11.75 -13.06 -0.28
N ASP A 202 -13.05 -13.29 -0.17
CA ASP A 202 -13.65 -14.60 -0.36
C ASP A 202 -13.83 -14.80 -1.88
N PHE A 203 -13.00 -15.65 -2.47
CA PHE A 203 -13.22 -16.11 -3.84
C PHE A 203 -14.22 -17.27 -3.75
N MET A 204 -15.47 -17.01 -4.15
CA MET A 204 -16.44 -18.06 -4.45
C MET A 204 -16.18 -18.68 -5.82
#